data_AF-A0A174UC89-F1
#
_entry.id   AF-A0A174UC89-F1
#
_cell.length_a   1.000
_cell.length_b   1.000
_cell.length_c   1.000
_cell.angle_alpha   90.00
_cell.angle_beta   90.00
_cell.angle_gamma   90.00
#
_symmetry.space_group_name_H-M   'P 1'
#
loop_
_entity.id
_entity.type
_entity.pdbx_description
1 polymer ?
#
loop_
_entity_poly.entity_id
_entity_poly.type
_entity_poly.pdbx_seq_one_letter_code
_entity_poly.pdbx_strand_id
1 'polypeptide(L)'
;MKKQLDIKKLLILNLPYLLMGLFATNFGEAWRMAQGADASEKFLSLVAVLPGALQSFWPSLHPLDLLVGLCCGAGLRLAVYLKSKNAKKYRHGMEYGSARWGTHEDIVPYVDPVFQNNVILTKTESLTMNSRPKDPKTARNKNVLVIGGSGSGKTRFWLKPNLMQMHSSYVVTDPNR
;
A
#
# COMPACT_ATOMS: atom_id res chain seq x y z
N MET A 1 -12.41 7.66 -13.40
CA MET A 1 -11.61 8.86 -13.12
C MET A 1 -10.13 8.50 -13.24
N LYS A 2 -9.40 9.03 -14.25
CA LYS A 2 -7.95 8.85 -14.36
C LYS A 2 -7.32 9.52 -13.14
N LYS A 3 -6.65 8.76 -12.26
CA LYS A 3 -5.82 9.33 -11.19
C LYS A 3 -4.84 10.30 -11.85
N GLN A 4 -4.87 11.58 -11.49
CA GLN A 4 -3.81 12.50 -11.90
C GLN A 4 -2.49 11.90 -11.41
N LEU A 5 -1.58 11.63 -12.34
CA LEU A 5 -0.24 11.16 -12.02
C LEU A 5 0.46 12.32 -11.32
N ASP A 6 0.69 12.16 -10.02
CA ASP A 6 1.47 13.13 -9.25
C ASP A 6 2.94 12.98 -9.65
N ILE A 7 3.36 13.80 -10.62
CA ILE A 7 4.69 13.79 -11.22
C ILE A 7 5.76 14.00 -10.14
N LYS A 8 5.49 14.85 -9.13
CA LYS A 8 6.41 15.09 -8.01
C LYS A 8 6.63 13.81 -7.21
N LYS A 9 5.54 13.10 -6.89
CA LYS A 9 5.60 11.82 -6.17
C LYS A 9 6.35 10.75 -6.96
N LEU A 10 6.16 10.70 -8.28
CA LEU A 10 6.88 9.78 -9.16
C LEU A 10 8.37 10.08 -9.24
N LEU A 11 8.75 11.36 -9.31
CA LEU A 11 10.15 11.78 -9.31
C LEU A 11 10.84 11.40 -8.00
N ILE A 12 10.24 11.75 -6.86
CA ILE A 12 10.78 11.42 -5.53
C ILE A 12 10.92 9.90 -5.36
N LEU A 13 9.95 9.13 -5.85
CA LEU A 13 10.00 7.67 -5.77
C LEU A 13 11.14 7.09 -6.61
N ASN A 14 11.43 7.64 -7.79
CA ASN A 14 12.46 7.09 -8.69
C ASN A 14 13.87 7.65 -8.46
N LEU A 15 13.99 8.80 -7.79
CA LEU A 15 15.26 9.48 -7.49
C LEU A 15 16.34 8.58 -6.86
N PRO A 16 16.08 7.78 -5.81
CA PRO A 16 17.12 6.94 -5.22
C PRO A 16 17.66 5.87 -6.17
N TYR A 17 16.83 5.37 -7.10
CA TYR A 17 17.26 4.39 -8.11
C TYR A 17 18.13 5.05 -9.19
N LEU A 18 17.85 6.30 -9.53
CA LEU A 18 18.66 7.09 -10.46
C LEU A 18 20.01 7.43 -9.83
N LEU A 19 20.05 7.86 -8.57
CA LEU A 19 21.29 8.15 -7.85
C LEU A 19 22.15 6.89 -7.69
N MET A 20 21.55 5.75 -7.35
CA MET A 20 22.26 4.46 -7.31
C MET A 20 22.76 4.02 -8.68
N GLY A 21 21.98 4.26 -9.75
CA GLY A 21 22.40 3.96 -11.12
C GLY A 21 23.57 4.85 -11.57
N LEU A 22 23.55 6.14 -11.23
CA LEU A 22 24.65 7.07 -11.51
C LEU A 22 25.90 6.73 -10.70
N PHE A 23 25.76 6.36 -9.42
CA PHE A 23 26.90 5.88 -8.63
C PHE A 23 27.47 4.57 -9.20
N ALA A 24 26.60 3.71 -9.74
CA ALA A 24 27.02 2.44 -10.35
C ALA A 24 27.84 2.60 -11.64
N THR A 25 27.89 3.79 -12.27
CA THR A 25 28.75 4.03 -13.44
C THR A 25 30.24 3.89 -13.10
N ASN A 26 30.61 4.13 -11.84
CA ASN A 26 31.99 4.02 -11.37
C ASN A 26 32.51 2.57 -11.42
N PHE A 27 31.62 1.58 -11.39
CA PHE A 27 31.99 0.18 -11.62
C PHE A 27 32.36 -0.08 -13.09
N GLY A 28 31.68 0.57 -14.04
CA GLY A 28 32.05 0.53 -15.45
C GLY A 28 33.42 1.19 -15.69
N GLU A 29 33.65 2.32 -15.02
CA GLU A 29 34.92 3.02 -15.08
C GLU A 29 36.07 2.17 -14.50
N ALA A 30 35.86 1.53 -13.35
CA ALA A 30 36.82 0.59 -12.77
C ALA A 30 37.10 -0.61 -13.71
N TRP A 31 36.08 -1.14 -14.37
CA TRP A 31 36.23 -2.24 -15.35
C TRP A 31 37.07 -1.84 -16.56
N ARG A 32 36.98 -0.57 -16.97
CA ARG A 32 37.78 -0.03 -18.08
C ARG A 32 39.22 0.25 -17.68
N MET A 33 39.45 0.68 -16.44
CA MET A 33 40.80 0.93 -15.91
C MET A 33 41.54 -0.38 -15.54
N ALA A 34 40.81 -1.47 -15.33
CA ALA A 34 41.37 -2.79 -15.06
C ALA A 34 42.09 -3.37 -16.30
N GLN A 35 43.40 -3.57 -16.18
CA GLN A 35 44.25 -4.21 -17.19
C GLN A 35 44.58 -5.65 -16.78
N GLY A 36 44.67 -6.56 -17.74
CA GLY A 36 45.03 -7.97 -17.51
C GLY A 36 44.92 -8.78 -18.80
N ALA A 37 45.84 -9.73 -19.00
CA ALA A 37 45.84 -10.60 -20.18
C ALA A 37 44.86 -11.77 -19.99
N ASP A 38 44.74 -12.27 -18.76
CA ASP A 38 43.81 -13.33 -18.35
C ASP A 38 42.65 -12.81 -17.48
N ALA A 39 41.56 -13.59 -17.42
CA ALA A 39 40.34 -13.23 -16.69
C ALA A 39 40.58 -13.07 -15.17
N SER A 40 41.49 -13.86 -14.60
CA SER A 40 41.91 -13.80 -13.19
C SER A 40 42.70 -12.53 -12.88
N GLU A 41 43.65 -12.17 -13.73
CA GLU A 41 44.47 -10.97 -13.59
C GLU A 41 43.63 -9.70 -13.72
N LYS A 42 42.70 -9.69 -14.68
CA LYS A 42 41.77 -8.58 -14.88
C LYS A 42 40.81 -8.39 -13.71
N PHE A 43 40.42 -9.48 -13.03
CA PHE A 43 39.62 -9.40 -11.82
C PHE A 43 40.42 -8.84 -10.64
N LEU A 44 41.66 -9.28 -10.45
CA LEU A 44 42.54 -8.78 -9.40
C LEU A 44 42.87 -7.29 -9.58
N SER A 45 43.13 -6.86 -10.82
CA SER A 45 43.38 -5.45 -11.12
C SER A 45 42.13 -4.58 -10.95
N LEU A 46 40.93 -5.12 -11.23
CA LEU A 46 39.69 -4.45 -10.92
C LEU A 46 39.52 -4.20 -9.43
N VAL A 47 39.75 -5.20 -8.59
CA VAL A 47 39.64 -5.06 -7.13
C VAL A 47 40.63 -4.01 -6.60
N ALA A 48 41.81 -3.89 -7.21
CA ALA A 48 42.80 -2.88 -6.84
C ALA A 48 42.41 -1.45 -7.25
N VAL A 49 41.75 -1.27 -8.40
CA VAL A 49 41.38 0.05 -8.94
C VAL A 49 40.01 0.53 -8.44
N LEU A 50 39.14 -0.39 -8.04
CA LEU A 50 37.78 -0.12 -7.56
C LEU A 50 37.71 0.93 -6.43
N PRO A 51 38.57 0.91 -5.38
CA PRO A 51 38.53 1.93 -4.33
C PRO A 51 38.81 3.34 -4.85
N GLY A 52 39.68 3.49 -5.85
CA GLY A 52 39.99 4.77 -6.48
C GLY A 52 38.82 5.28 -7.33
N ALA A 53 38.17 4.39 -8.09
CA ALA A 53 37.00 4.73 -8.90
C ALA A 53 35.75 5.04 -8.04
N LEU A 54 35.66 4.51 -6.81
CA LEU A 54 34.55 4.81 -5.89
C LEU A 54 34.73 6.13 -5.11
N GLN A 55 35.93 6.72 -5.12
CA GLN A 55 36.17 8.02 -4.49
C GLN A 55 35.63 9.19 -5.33
N SER A 56 35.48 9.01 -6.64
CA SER A 56 34.87 10.03 -7.50
C SER A 56 33.35 10.05 -7.28
N PHE A 57 32.85 11.17 -6.76
CA PHE A 57 31.40 11.39 -6.64
C PHE A 57 30.72 11.64 -8.01
N TRP A 58 31.51 11.84 -9.06
CA TRP A 58 31.02 12.21 -10.39
C TRP A 58 30.90 10.96 -11.28
N PRO A 59 29.73 10.75 -11.93
CA PRO A 59 29.52 9.60 -12.79
C PRO A 59 30.33 9.71 -14.09
N SER A 60 30.86 8.57 -14.55
CA SER A 60 31.50 8.47 -15.87
C SER A 60 30.46 8.64 -16.97
N LEU A 61 30.73 9.55 -17.93
CA LEU A 61 29.86 9.81 -19.09
C LEU A 61 30.14 8.89 -20.29
N HIS A 62 30.89 7.80 -20.09
CA HIS A 62 31.13 6.84 -21.15
C HIS A 62 29.87 5.99 -21.46
N PRO A 63 29.54 5.73 -22.74
CA PRO A 63 28.33 5.01 -23.11
C PRO A 63 28.19 3.63 -22.45
N LEU A 64 29.30 2.90 -22.28
CA LEU A 64 29.32 1.59 -21.64
C LEU A 64 29.08 1.69 -20.13
N ASP A 65 29.69 2.68 -19.47
CA ASP A 65 29.55 2.89 -18.02
C ASP A 65 28.12 3.35 -17.68
N LEU A 66 27.51 4.17 -18.55
CA LEU A 66 26.11 4.58 -18.46
C LEU A 66 25.14 3.40 -18.64
N LEU A 67 25.45 2.45 -19.52
CA LEU A 67 24.67 1.22 -19.68
C LEU A 67 24.75 0.35 -18.41
N VAL A 68 25.94 0.21 -17.81
CA VAL A 68 26.12 -0.51 -16.54
C VAL A 68 25.30 0.16 -15.44
N GLY A 69 25.38 1.49 -15.32
CA GLY A 69 24.59 2.26 -14.36
C GLY A 69 23.08 2.10 -14.54
N LEU A 70 22.60 2.15 -15.79
CA LEU A 70 21.19 1.97 -16.13
C LEU A 70 20.70 0.55 -15.81
N CYS A 71 21.48 -0.47 -16.14
CA CYS A 71 21.17 -1.88 -15.81
C CYS A 71 21.10 -2.09 -14.29
N CYS A 72 22.06 -1.58 -13.53
CA CYS A 72 22.07 -1.67 -12.07
C CYS A 72 20.88 -0.95 -11.42
N GLY A 73 20.58 0.28 -11.86
CA GLY A 73 19.42 1.04 -11.37
C GLY A 73 18.08 0.38 -11.69
N ALA A 74 17.94 -0.13 -12.93
CA ALA A 74 16.75 -0.87 -13.34
C ALA A 74 16.59 -2.20 -12.59
N GLY A 75 17.68 -2.94 -12.40
CA GLY A 75 17.71 -4.18 -11.63
C GLY A 75 17.31 -3.97 -10.17
N LEU A 76 17.84 -2.93 -9.52
CA LEU A 76 17.48 -2.58 -8.14
C LEU A 76 16.00 -2.18 -8.03
N ARG A 77 15.49 -1.40 -8.98
CA ARG A 77 14.06 -1.05 -9.05
C ARG A 77 13.17 -2.28 -9.22
N LEU A 78 13.58 -3.22 -10.08
CA LEU A 78 12.86 -4.47 -10.29
C LEU A 78 12.85 -5.33 -9.03
N ALA A 79 13.99 -5.50 -8.36
CA ALA A 79 14.11 -6.27 -7.12
C ALA A 79 13.20 -5.70 -6.00
N VAL A 80 13.22 -4.38 -5.81
CA VAL A 80 12.35 -3.71 -4.82
C VAL A 80 10.87 -3.84 -5.21
N TYR A 81 10.54 -3.73 -6.50
CA TYR A 81 9.17 -3.89 -6.98
C TYR A 81 8.63 -5.30 -6.71
N LEU A 82 9.40 -6.34 -7.01
CA LEU A 82 9.02 -7.73 -6.75
C LEU A 82 8.85 -7.99 -5.25
N LYS A 83 9.76 -7.48 -4.41
CA LYS A 83 9.66 -7.59 -2.95
C LYS A 83 8.44 -6.85 -2.40
N SER A 84 8.15 -5.66 -2.92
CA SER A 84 7.00 -4.85 -2.50
C SER A 84 5.67 -5.51 -2.84
N LYS A 85 5.56 -6.19 -3.99
CA LYS A 85 4.34 -6.93 -4.36
C LYS A 85 4.05 -8.12 -3.45
N ASN A 86 5.10 -8.77 -2.95
CA ASN A 86 5.00 -9.91 -2.04
C ASN A 86 5.02 -9.51 -0.55
N ALA A 87 5.02 -8.21 -0.24
CA ALA A 87 5.01 -7.73 1.13
C ALA A 87 3.66 -8.05 1.79
N LYS A 88 3.67 -9.04 2.69
CA LYS A 88 2.52 -9.39 3.53
C LYS A 88 2.30 -8.26 4.55
N LYS A 89 1.03 -7.93 4.80
CA LYS A 89 0.65 -6.92 5.80
C LYS A 89 0.58 -7.57 7.17
N TYR A 90 1.58 -7.34 7.99
CA TYR A 90 1.61 -7.79 9.38
C TYR A 90 1.45 -6.60 10.32
N ARG A 91 0.89 -6.87 11.51
CA ARG A 91 0.90 -5.93 12.64
C ARG A 91 2.03 -6.36 13.58
N HIS A 92 3.25 -5.91 13.29
CA HIS A 92 4.41 -6.26 14.11
C HIS A 92 4.27 -5.64 15.51
N GLY A 93 4.58 -6.43 16.54
CA GLY A 93 4.53 -5.97 17.94
C GLY A 93 3.13 -5.76 18.53
N MET A 94 2.06 -6.17 17.82
CA MET A 94 0.70 -6.13 18.37
C MET A 94 0.16 -7.53 18.58
N GLU A 95 -0.27 -7.81 19.81
CA GLU A 95 -0.93 -9.05 20.17
C GLU A 95 -2.35 -9.12 19.60
N TYR A 96 -2.86 -10.35 19.53
CA TYR A 96 -4.25 -10.59 19.19
C TYR A 96 -5.15 -9.93 20.25
N GLY A 97 -6.20 -9.23 19.80
CA GLY A 97 -7.10 -8.51 20.72
C GLY A 97 -6.68 -7.06 21.04
N SER A 98 -5.64 -6.52 20.39
CA SER A 98 -5.24 -5.10 20.44
C SER A 98 -6.26 -4.11 19.82
N ALA A 99 -7.54 -4.50 19.74
CA ALA A 99 -8.61 -3.66 19.23
C ALA A 99 -8.84 -2.47 20.18
N ARG A 100 -8.95 -1.27 19.60
CA ARG A 100 -9.33 -0.05 20.32
C ARG A 100 -10.75 0.36 19.97
N TRP A 101 -11.36 1.15 20.84
CA TRP A 101 -12.59 1.86 20.51
C TRP A 101 -12.35 2.79 19.31
N GLY A 102 -13.25 2.74 18.35
CA GLY A 102 -13.25 3.62 17.18
C GLY A 102 -13.80 4.99 17.53
N THR A 103 -13.37 6.02 16.79
CA THR A 103 -13.97 7.36 16.84
C THR A 103 -14.91 7.55 15.65
N HIS A 104 -15.69 8.63 15.66
CA HIS A 104 -16.55 8.97 14.53
C HIS A 104 -15.76 9.11 13.22
N GLU A 105 -14.54 9.67 13.26
CA GLU A 105 -13.67 9.81 12.08
C GLU A 105 -13.31 8.47 11.45
N ASP A 106 -13.17 7.41 12.25
CA ASP A 106 -12.83 6.08 11.76
C ASP A 106 -13.97 5.50 10.88
N ILE A 107 -15.24 5.89 11.10
CA ILE A 107 -16.39 5.35 10.35
C ILE A 107 -16.79 6.16 9.12
N VAL A 108 -16.44 7.46 9.05
CA VAL A 108 -16.81 8.35 7.94
C VAL A 108 -16.59 7.75 6.55
N PRO A 109 -15.46 7.06 6.24
CA PRO A 109 -15.23 6.49 4.90
C PRO A 109 -16.20 5.37 4.51
N TYR A 110 -16.93 4.81 5.48
CA TYR A 110 -17.86 3.70 5.31
C TYR A 110 -19.32 4.15 5.23
N VAL A 111 -19.58 5.45 5.40
CA VAL A 111 -20.92 6.05 5.35
C VAL A 111 -21.21 6.56 3.94
N ASP A 112 -22.41 6.28 3.43
CA ASP A 112 -22.92 6.88 2.20
C ASP A 112 -23.37 8.34 2.46
N PRO A 113 -23.09 9.29 1.56
CA PRO A 113 -23.58 10.67 1.72
C PRO A 113 -25.11 10.76 1.81
N VAL A 114 -25.85 9.82 1.23
CA VAL A 114 -27.31 9.77 1.33
C VAL A 114 -27.68 8.90 2.53
N PHE A 115 -28.22 9.53 3.58
CA PHE A 115 -28.54 8.86 4.85
C PHE A 115 -29.42 7.61 4.69
N GLN A 116 -30.41 7.65 3.79
CA GLN A 116 -31.34 6.54 3.53
C GLN A 116 -30.64 5.28 3.00
N ASN A 117 -29.46 5.41 2.41
CA ASN A 117 -28.68 4.30 1.88
C ASN A 117 -27.76 3.65 2.92
N ASN A 118 -27.90 4.03 4.20
CA ASN A 118 -27.07 3.51 5.29
C ASN A 118 -27.89 2.67 6.27
N VAL A 119 -27.28 1.59 6.75
CA VAL A 119 -27.72 0.86 7.95
C VAL A 119 -27.34 1.68 9.17
N ILE A 120 -28.32 1.93 10.03
CA ILE A 120 -28.12 2.65 11.29
C ILE A 120 -27.59 1.66 12.32
N LEU A 121 -26.40 1.94 12.88
CA LEU A 121 -25.81 1.14 13.95
C LEU A 121 -25.96 1.83 15.30
N THR A 122 -25.61 3.11 15.36
CA THR A 122 -25.75 3.97 16.55
C THR A 122 -26.23 5.36 16.11
N LYS A 123 -26.16 6.34 17.03
CA LYS A 123 -26.44 7.75 16.72
C LYS A 123 -25.41 8.37 15.77
N THR A 124 -24.15 7.94 15.86
CA THR A 124 -23.01 8.55 15.14
C THR A 124 -22.41 7.63 14.09
N GLU A 125 -22.63 6.31 14.22
CA GLU A 125 -22.11 5.29 13.35
C GLU A 125 -23.20 4.71 12.43
N SER A 126 -22.92 4.68 11.13
CA SER A 126 -23.75 4.02 10.13
C SER A 126 -22.89 3.36 9.06
N LEU A 127 -23.48 2.45 8.29
CA LEU A 127 -22.75 1.68 7.28
C LEU A 127 -23.46 1.71 5.94
N THR A 128 -22.75 2.03 4.86
CA THR A 128 -23.31 2.05 3.51
C THR A 128 -23.84 0.69 3.08
N MET A 129 -25.03 0.68 2.48
CA MET A 129 -25.63 -0.48 1.82
C MET A 129 -25.07 -0.71 0.42
N ASN A 130 -24.22 0.18 -0.09
CA ASN A 130 -23.58 0.00 -1.40
C ASN A 130 -22.58 -1.17 -1.35
N SER A 131 -22.73 -2.16 -2.22
CA SER A 131 -21.78 -3.30 -2.33
C SER A 131 -20.51 -2.95 -3.09
N ARG A 132 -20.50 -1.83 -3.81
CA ARG A 132 -19.37 -1.36 -4.64
C ARG A 132 -19.06 0.10 -4.33
N PRO A 133 -18.55 0.42 -3.13
CA PRO A 133 -18.08 1.76 -2.82
C PRO A 133 -16.91 2.16 -3.73
N LYS A 134 -16.69 3.48 -3.88
CA LYS A 134 -15.62 4.03 -4.74
C LYS A 134 -14.23 3.51 -4.37
N ASP A 135 -13.97 3.28 -3.08
CA ASP A 135 -12.79 2.56 -2.61
C ASP A 135 -13.19 1.13 -2.22
N PRO A 136 -12.76 0.08 -2.95
CA PRO A 136 -13.06 -1.30 -2.61
C PRO A 136 -12.64 -1.70 -1.19
N LYS A 137 -11.69 -0.99 -0.56
CA LYS A 137 -11.26 -1.26 0.82
C LYS A 137 -12.33 -0.93 1.87
N THR A 138 -13.26 -0.05 1.54
CA THR A 138 -14.36 0.33 2.45
C THR A 138 -15.58 -0.57 2.30
N ALA A 139 -15.55 -1.54 1.38
CA ALA A 139 -16.56 -2.57 1.33
C ALA A 139 -16.48 -3.43 2.60
N ARG A 140 -17.59 -3.48 3.34
CA ARG A 140 -17.73 -4.26 4.58
C ARG A 140 -18.90 -5.24 4.47
N ASN A 141 -18.83 -6.28 5.29
CA ASN A 141 -19.97 -7.15 5.52
C ASN A 141 -21.08 -6.34 6.22
N LYS A 142 -22.33 -6.53 5.78
CA LYS A 142 -23.51 -5.79 6.23
C LYS A 142 -24.40 -6.62 7.15
N ASN A 143 -24.04 -7.88 7.37
CA ASN A 143 -24.74 -8.73 8.33
C ASN A 143 -24.48 -8.20 9.74
N VAL A 144 -25.55 -7.98 10.50
CA VAL A 144 -25.49 -7.49 11.87
C VAL A 144 -26.02 -8.56 12.82
N LEU A 145 -25.20 -8.92 13.81
CA LEU A 145 -25.59 -9.76 14.94
C LEU A 145 -25.82 -8.87 16.15
N VAL A 146 -27.07 -8.83 16.64
CA VAL A 146 -27.43 -8.04 17.82
C VAL A 146 -27.58 -8.98 19.02
N ILE A 147 -26.68 -8.86 19.99
CA ILE A 147 -26.70 -9.62 21.24
C ILE A 147 -27.16 -8.70 22.38
N GLY A 148 -28.07 -9.17 23.21
CA GLY A 148 -28.50 -8.45 24.41
C GLY A 148 -29.54 -9.23 25.20
N GLY A 149 -29.63 -8.97 26.51
CA GLY A 149 -30.57 -9.63 27.41
C GLY A 149 -32.04 -9.37 27.05
N SER A 150 -32.95 -10.06 27.76
CA SER A 150 -34.38 -9.77 27.64
C SER A 150 -34.66 -8.32 28.05
N GLY A 151 -35.56 -7.63 27.33
CA GLY A 151 -35.89 -6.23 27.61
C GLY A 151 -34.84 -5.19 27.20
N SER A 152 -33.68 -5.56 26.66
CA SER A 152 -32.61 -4.62 26.29
C SER A 152 -32.92 -3.70 25.10
N GLY A 153 -34.12 -3.82 24.52
CA GLY A 153 -34.58 -2.93 23.45
C GLY A 153 -34.01 -3.22 22.05
N LYS A 154 -33.46 -4.41 21.78
CA LYS A 154 -32.94 -4.83 20.45
C LYS A 154 -33.91 -4.48 19.31
N THR A 155 -35.18 -4.82 19.48
CA THR A 155 -36.24 -4.54 18.52
C THR A 155 -36.50 -3.04 18.37
N ARG A 156 -36.52 -2.28 19.47
CA ARG A 156 -36.87 -0.85 19.46
C ARG A 156 -35.74 0.05 18.95
N PHE A 157 -34.50 -0.25 19.34
CA PHE A 157 -33.36 0.64 19.09
C PHE A 157 -32.61 0.32 17.80
N TRP A 158 -32.62 -0.94 17.34
CA TRP A 158 -31.91 -1.31 16.11
C TRP A 158 -32.87 -1.72 14.99
N LEU A 159 -33.77 -2.69 15.25
CA LEU A 159 -34.62 -3.26 14.19
C LEU A 159 -35.65 -2.27 13.66
N LYS A 160 -36.44 -1.63 14.55
CA LYS A 160 -37.49 -0.67 14.14
C LYS A 160 -36.95 0.52 13.33
N PRO A 161 -35.88 1.22 13.74
CA PRO A 161 -35.34 2.33 12.94
C PRO A 161 -34.89 1.89 11.55
N ASN A 162 -34.20 0.76 11.43
CA ASN A 162 -33.75 0.24 10.13
C ASN A 162 -34.90 -0.20 9.22
N LEU A 163 -35.99 -0.78 9.78
CA LEU A 163 -37.19 -1.12 9.01
C LEU A 163 -37.96 0.14 8.58
N MET A 164 -38.07 1.14 9.45
CA MET A 164 -38.76 2.40 9.16
C MET A 164 -38.05 3.25 8.10
N GLN A 165 -36.75 3.04 7.86
CA GLN A 165 -36.06 3.65 6.72
C GLN A 165 -36.62 3.19 5.37
N MET A 166 -37.28 2.01 5.31
CA MET A 166 -37.91 1.45 4.11
C MET A 166 -37.01 1.45 2.86
N HIS A 167 -35.70 1.29 3.06
CA HIS A 167 -34.73 1.43 1.97
C HIS A 167 -34.60 0.16 1.11
N SER A 168 -35.12 -0.98 1.57
CA SER A 168 -35.02 -2.28 0.91
C SER A 168 -36.26 -3.16 1.15
N SER A 169 -36.31 -4.32 0.49
CA SER A 169 -37.33 -5.34 0.74
C SER A 169 -36.96 -6.16 1.98
N TYR A 170 -37.90 -6.38 2.88
CA TYR A 170 -37.68 -7.09 4.14
C TYR A 170 -38.51 -8.35 4.25
N VAL A 171 -37.90 -9.40 4.78
CA VAL A 171 -38.60 -10.59 5.31
C VAL A 171 -38.34 -10.59 6.81
N VAL A 172 -39.40 -10.53 7.61
CA VAL A 172 -39.31 -10.40 9.06
C VAL A 172 -40.03 -11.58 9.71
N THR A 173 -39.34 -12.27 10.61
CA THR A 173 -39.95 -13.26 11.51
C THR A 173 -40.47 -12.54 12.75
N ASP A 174 -41.78 -12.51 12.93
CA ASP A 174 -42.42 -11.92 14.10
C ASP A 174 -42.89 -13.02 15.07
N PRO A 175 -42.12 -13.34 16.13
CA PRO A 175 -42.38 -14.49 16.98
C PRO A 175 -43.56 -14.31 17.95
N ASN A 176 -44.07 -13.08 18.12
CA ASN A 176 -45.11 -12.75 19.11
C ASN A 176 -46.45 -12.39 18.44
N ARG A 177 -46.85 -13.13 17.41
CA ARG A 177 -48.24 -13.13 16.96
C ARG A 177 -49.11 -14.04 17.82
#